data_AF-A0A1B9KY43-F1
#
_entry.id   AF-A0A1B9KY43-F1
#
_cell.length_a   1.000
_cell.length_b   1.000
_cell.length_c   1.000
_cell.angle_alpha   90.00
_cell.angle_beta   90.00
_cell.angle_gamma   90.00
#
_symmetry.space_group_name_H-M   'P 1'
#
loop_
_entity.id
_entity.type
_entity.pdbx_description
1 polymer ?
#
loop_
_entity_poly.entity_id
_entity_poly.type
_entity_poly.pdbx_seq_one_letter_code
_entity_poly.pdbx_strand_id
1 'polypeptide(L)'
;MLGKAVKNRIEEKTQGAKASLDDAYKKLHDAQQKILSLQNNKVKLYQQIARIFLLESPKTTNKQIQILVDELQEVFCHLNKRTDELEQISVNYQQKVNSLQEQLDEKMTKKIFQLENNPDYVSLFTIFKKAEERLNKESKNYQLSLDEFTQKIEEYKQNRCYNYLIERNFGKDSYKGFWIFRHLDAWVARFINFAENHKNQKTLEALIKESQQRYETIKTAHRLASEKKEKIEHDIEESLGLPQLRNDLNQTNLILENYKKQKSLTDKTLNDSLSGHSKQFNEISSKLAKLLQQQSINEVVQLTLQSNSLEDDKVIQQIPILDRKIQQVEQSLPTIKHTVEALEYTYMRFEQTLSIFIQNDIPSSYYEYNISSSKLDELLNNLLNKDIFPETIVHVLISCRSQANSNKTINWSSSNSTSMFSTTSSPKQTSWNSSSRSSSTSSNSSSKASSSSSGGSGFSSSSSTGGGGFKTTDSF
;
A
#
# COMPACT_ATOMS: atom_id res chain seq x y z
N MET A 1 -20.20 9.17 68.84
CA MET A 1 -19.95 9.13 67.37
C MET A 1 -20.13 7.69 66.88
N LEU A 2 -20.92 7.46 65.82
CA LEU A 2 -21.17 6.12 65.29
C LEU A 2 -19.90 5.51 64.67
N GLY A 3 -19.67 4.20 64.84
CA GLY A 3 -18.49 3.50 64.28
C GLY A 3 -18.33 3.67 62.76
N LYS A 4 -19.45 3.81 62.03
CA LYS A 4 -19.46 4.12 60.60
C LYS A 4 -18.86 5.49 60.26
N ALA A 5 -19.06 6.51 61.11
CA ALA A 5 -18.49 7.84 60.91
C ALA A 5 -16.97 7.84 61.15
N VAL A 6 -16.49 7.08 62.14
CA VAL A 6 -15.05 6.88 62.40
C VAL A 6 -14.38 6.17 61.22
N LYS A 7 -15.01 5.11 60.71
CA LYS A 7 -14.55 4.38 59.52
C LYS A 7 -14.41 5.31 58.31
N ASN A 8 -15.47 6.04 57.97
CA ASN A 8 -15.47 6.97 56.83
C ASN A 8 -14.34 8.00 56.94
N ARG A 9 -14.05 8.48 58.16
CA ARG A 9 -12.98 9.46 58.39
C ARG A 9 -11.58 8.87 58.21
N ILE A 10 -11.37 7.62 58.63
CA ILE A 10 -10.12 6.88 58.36
C ILE A 10 -9.97 6.66 56.85
N GLU A 11 -11.02 6.19 56.17
CA GLU A 11 -11.03 5.97 54.72
C GLU A 11 -10.74 7.25 53.93
N GLU A 12 -11.31 8.39 54.34
CA GLU A 12 -11.04 9.70 53.73
C GLU A 12 -9.55 10.07 53.83
N LYS A 13 -8.92 9.86 54.99
CA LYS A 13 -7.49 10.12 55.20
C LYS A 13 -6.61 9.13 54.43
N THR A 14 -6.99 7.85 54.37
CA THR A 14 -6.32 6.84 53.54
C THR A 14 -6.36 7.22 52.06
N GLN A 15 -7.52 7.66 51.56
CA GLN A 15 -7.68 8.10 50.17
C GLN A 15 -6.85 9.36 49.87
N GLY A 16 -6.78 10.31 50.81
CA GLY A 16 -5.90 11.49 50.70
C GLY A 16 -4.41 11.14 50.66
N ALA A 17 -3.97 10.19 51.49
CA ALA A 17 -2.60 9.68 51.48
C ALA A 17 -2.27 8.96 50.16
N LYS A 18 -3.21 8.15 49.65
CA LYS A 18 -3.08 7.49 48.34
C LYS A 18 -2.99 8.49 47.19
N ALA A 19 -3.85 9.51 47.16
CA ALA A 19 -3.80 10.54 46.13
C ALA A 19 -2.46 11.30 46.14
N SER A 20 -1.91 11.56 47.33
CA SER A 20 -0.58 12.18 47.48
C SER A 20 0.55 11.26 47.01
N LEU A 21 0.44 9.95 47.28
CA LEU A 21 1.39 8.93 46.81
C LEU A 21 1.35 8.79 45.28
N ASP A 22 0.16 8.75 44.69
CA ASP A 22 -0.01 8.69 43.23
C ASP A 22 0.59 9.93 42.53
N ASP A 23 0.42 11.13 43.11
CA ASP A 23 1.05 12.36 42.62
C ASP A 23 2.59 12.31 42.73
N ALA A 24 3.13 11.76 43.82
CA ALA A 24 4.57 11.58 44.00
C ALA A 24 5.17 10.57 43.00
N TYR A 25 4.48 9.45 42.74
CA TYR A 25 4.86 8.49 41.70
C TYR A 25 4.83 9.11 40.31
N LYS A 26 3.81 9.93 40.02
CA LYS A 26 3.73 10.67 38.75
C LYS A 26 4.92 11.61 38.59
N LYS A 27 5.26 12.39 39.63
CA LYS A 27 6.45 13.27 39.62
C LYS A 27 7.76 12.50 39.41
N LEU A 28 7.90 11.31 40.03
CA LEU A 28 9.06 10.45 39.84
C LEU A 28 9.15 9.97 38.38
N HIS A 29 8.04 9.52 37.81
CA HIS A 29 7.98 9.09 36.41
C HIS A 29 8.30 10.23 35.45
N ASP A 30 7.69 11.41 35.65
CA ASP A 30 7.93 12.60 34.84
C ASP A 30 9.40 13.03 34.89
N ALA A 31 10.05 12.96 36.06
CA ALA A 31 11.47 13.26 36.21
C ALA A 31 12.36 12.25 35.44
N GLN A 32 12.05 10.96 35.52
CA GLN A 32 12.77 9.91 34.77
C GLN A 32 12.62 10.09 33.26
N GLN A 33 11.39 10.34 32.78
CA GLN A 33 11.12 10.61 31.37
C GLN A 33 11.86 11.86 30.89
N LYS A 34 11.91 12.91 31.72
CA LYS A 34 12.64 14.13 31.41
C LYS A 34 14.14 13.86 31.25
N ILE A 35 14.75 13.07 32.14
CA ILE A 35 16.16 12.67 32.00
C ILE A 35 16.39 11.93 30.68
N LEU A 36 15.57 10.93 30.35
CA LEU A 36 15.68 10.18 29.10
C LEU A 36 15.55 11.10 27.87
N SER A 37 14.60 12.03 27.89
CA SER A 37 14.41 12.98 26.79
C SER A 37 15.62 13.92 26.61
N LEU A 38 16.21 14.38 27.71
CA LEU A 38 17.40 15.24 27.69
C LEU A 38 18.64 14.48 27.23
N GLN A 39 18.82 13.23 27.67
CA GLN A 39 19.89 12.35 27.20
C GLN A 39 19.77 12.05 25.70
N ASN A 40 18.56 11.74 25.23
CA ASN A 40 18.31 11.55 23.79
C ASN A 40 18.63 12.81 22.98
N ASN A 41 18.29 14.00 23.50
CA ASN A 41 18.65 15.26 22.85
C ASN A 41 20.17 15.45 22.81
N LYS A 42 20.89 15.12 23.89
CA LYS A 42 22.36 15.17 23.92
C LYS A 42 22.98 14.25 22.86
N VAL A 43 22.48 13.02 22.73
CA VAL A 43 22.93 12.07 21.69
C VAL A 43 22.72 12.64 20.28
N LYS A 44 21.57 13.27 20.01
CA LYS A 44 21.29 13.91 18.71
C LYS A 44 22.27 15.03 18.38
N LEU A 45 22.66 15.85 19.36
CA LEU A 45 23.65 16.90 19.15
C LEU A 45 25.02 16.32 18.78
N TYR A 46 25.47 15.24 19.44
CA TYR A 46 26.72 14.57 19.04
C TYR A 46 26.65 13.92 17.66
N GLN A 47 25.49 13.39 17.27
CA GLN A 47 25.30 12.89 15.90
C GLN A 47 25.40 14.02 14.88
N GLN A 48 24.84 15.19 15.19
CA GLN A 48 24.93 16.37 14.33
C GLN A 48 26.38 16.84 14.18
N ILE A 49 27.12 16.98 15.28
CA ILE A 49 28.54 17.33 15.25
C ILE A 49 29.34 16.30 14.45
N ALA A 50 29.14 15.01 14.72
CA ALA A 50 29.83 13.95 14.00
C ALA A 50 29.56 13.99 12.49
N ARG A 51 28.33 14.30 12.09
CA ARG A 51 27.96 14.43 10.68
C ARG A 51 28.64 15.63 10.02
N ILE A 52 28.59 16.81 10.63
CA ILE A 52 29.21 18.02 10.08
C ILE A 52 30.73 17.82 9.97
N PHE A 53 31.34 17.29 11.03
CA PHE A 53 32.76 16.99 11.06
C PHE A 53 33.21 16.04 9.95
N LEU A 54 32.47 14.94 9.71
CA LEU A 54 32.81 13.99 8.64
C LEU A 54 32.62 14.58 7.24
N LEU A 55 31.62 15.44 7.04
CA LEU A 55 31.39 16.08 5.74
C LEU A 55 32.52 17.05 5.38
N GLU A 56 33.09 17.73 6.36
CA GLU A 56 34.22 18.63 6.14
C GLU A 56 35.57 17.90 6.11
N SER A 57 35.64 16.71 6.72
CA SER A 57 36.84 15.86 6.78
C SER A 57 38.12 16.62 7.19
N PRO A 58 38.12 17.39 8.30
CA PRO A 58 39.32 18.10 8.74
C PRO A 58 40.39 17.12 9.24
N LYS A 59 41.67 17.54 9.20
CA LYS A 59 42.77 16.76 9.77
C LYS A 59 42.74 16.84 11.29
N THR A 60 42.77 15.69 11.96
CA THR A 60 42.63 15.61 13.42
C THR A 60 43.89 15.01 14.05
N THR A 61 44.24 15.46 15.25
CA THR A 61 45.34 14.88 16.03
C THR A 61 44.93 13.57 16.73
N ASN A 62 43.63 13.28 16.82
CA ASN A 62 43.12 12.09 17.49
C ASN A 62 43.14 10.88 16.55
N LYS A 63 43.99 9.90 16.85
CA LYS A 63 44.18 8.70 16.02
C LYS A 63 42.88 7.92 15.77
N GLN A 64 41.99 7.80 16.75
CA GLN A 64 40.75 7.03 16.59
C GLN A 64 39.75 7.73 15.67
N ILE A 65 39.67 9.05 15.75
CA ILE A 65 38.81 9.85 14.87
C ILE A 65 39.40 9.87 13.46
N GLN A 66 40.73 10.00 13.34
CA GLN A 66 41.40 9.95 12.05
C GLN A 66 41.16 8.62 11.33
N ILE A 67 41.17 7.48 12.02
CA ILE A 67 40.82 6.17 11.44
C ILE A 67 39.41 6.18 10.81
N LEU A 68 38.42 6.81 11.45
CA LEU A 68 37.05 6.89 10.91
C LEU A 68 36.95 7.84 9.70
N VAL A 69 37.72 8.93 9.72
CA VAL A 69 37.83 9.85 8.57
C VAL A 69 38.48 9.12 7.39
N ASP A 70 39.55 8.37 7.65
CA ASP A 70 40.25 7.58 6.64
C ASP A 70 39.34 6.45 6.08
N GLU A 71 38.57 5.76 6.94
CA GLU A 71 37.56 4.76 6.54
C GLU A 71 36.54 5.38 5.55
N LEU A 72 36.07 6.60 5.82
CA LEU A 72 35.15 7.30 4.92
C LEU A 72 35.82 7.72 3.60
N GLN A 73 37.06 8.21 3.66
CA GLN A 73 37.83 8.59 2.46
C GLN A 73 38.10 7.37 1.57
N GLU A 74 38.40 6.20 2.16
CA GLU A 74 38.53 4.94 1.42
C GLU A 74 37.22 4.56 0.71
N VAL A 75 36.07 4.71 1.38
CA VAL A 75 34.76 4.47 0.76
C VAL A 75 34.55 5.40 -0.43
N PHE A 76 34.84 6.69 -0.30
CA PHE A 76 34.75 7.63 -1.42
C PHE A 76 35.70 7.31 -2.56
N CYS A 77 36.95 6.96 -2.25
CA CYS A 77 37.95 6.55 -3.24
C CYS A 77 37.47 5.31 -4.01
N HIS A 78 36.96 4.31 -3.30
CA HIS A 78 36.41 3.09 -3.91
C HIS A 78 35.21 3.39 -4.81
N LEU A 79 34.25 4.22 -4.36
CA LEU A 79 33.08 4.60 -5.15
C LEU A 79 33.45 5.39 -6.41
N ASN A 80 34.35 6.37 -6.30
CA ASN A 80 34.84 7.14 -7.45
C ASN A 80 35.55 6.23 -8.47
N LYS A 81 36.47 5.39 -8.00
CA LYS A 81 37.17 4.43 -8.85
C LYS A 81 36.19 3.51 -9.57
N ARG A 82 35.16 3.03 -8.85
CA ARG A 82 34.13 2.18 -9.42
C ARG A 82 33.30 2.90 -10.47
N THR A 83 32.93 4.17 -10.25
CA THR A 83 32.25 5.00 -11.25
C THR A 83 33.10 5.17 -12.50
N ASP A 84 34.40 5.46 -12.36
CA ASP A 84 35.32 5.62 -13.50
C ASP A 84 35.48 4.33 -14.31
N GLU A 85 35.64 3.18 -13.63
CA GLU A 85 35.69 1.86 -14.27
C GLU A 85 34.42 1.57 -15.06
N LEU A 86 33.25 1.84 -14.47
CA LEU A 86 31.96 1.63 -15.12
C LEU A 86 31.74 2.57 -16.31
N GLU A 87 32.23 3.80 -16.23
CA GLU A 87 32.19 4.75 -17.34
C GLU A 87 33.05 4.27 -18.51
N GLN A 88 34.31 3.89 -18.24
CA GLN A 88 35.20 3.37 -19.27
C GLN A 88 34.62 2.13 -19.96
N ILE A 89 34.06 1.20 -19.18
CA ILE A 89 33.38 0.02 -19.72
C ILE A 89 32.19 0.44 -20.58
N SER A 90 31.35 1.37 -20.10
CA SER A 90 30.18 1.84 -20.84
C SER A 90 30.56 2.50 -22.16
N VAL A 91 31.62 3.32 -22.19
CA VAL A 91 32.15 3.95 -23.41
C VAL A 91 32.64 2.88 -24.40
N ASN A 92 33.39 1.87 -23.94
CA ASN A 92 33.86 0.77 -24.80
C ASN A 92 32.70 -0.02 -25.41
N TYR A 93 31.67 -0.34 -24.62
CA TYR A 93 30.48 -1.02 -25.13
C TYR A 93 29.66 -0.14 -26.08
N GLN A 94 29.57 1.16 -25.82
CA GLN A 94 28.91 2.11 -26.73
C GLN A 94 29.64 2.17 -28.08
N GLN A 95 30.97 2.21 -28.09
CA GLN A 95 31.77 2.13 -29.32
C GLN A 95 31.53 0.82 -30.07
N LYS A 96 31.45 -0.31 -29.34
CA LYS A 96 31.12 -1.60 -29.92
C LYS A 96 29.71 -1.62 -30.55
N VAL A 97 28.71 -1.04 -29.90
CA VAL A 97 27.35 -0.89 -30.46
C VAL A 97 27.40 -0.11 -31.76
N ASN A 98 28.08 1.04 -31.78
CA ASN A 98 28.20 1.87 -32.98
C ASN A 98 28.87 1.11 -34.13
N SER A 99 29.97 0.39 -33.86
CA SER A 99 30.64 -0.43 -34.87
C SER A 99 29.76 -1.58 -35.40
N LEU A 100 28.97 -2.23 -34.54
CA LEU A 100 28.04 -3.27 -34.96
C LEU A 100 26.89 -2.70 -35.81
N GLN A 101 26.42 -1.48 -35.50
CA GLN A 101 25.42 -0.77 -36.30
C GLN A 101 25.95 -0.41 -37.69
N GLU A 102 27.16 0.14 -37.78
CA GLU A 102 27.81 0.43 -39.06
C GLU A 102 27.97 -0.84 -39.92
N GLN A 103 28.43 -1.95 -39.32
CA GLN A 103 28.52 -3.24 -40.01
C GLN A 103 27.16 -3.77 -40.46
N LEU A 104 26.11 -3.54 -39.66
CA LEU A 104 24.75 -3.97 -39.99
C LEU A 104 24.22 -3.20 -41.19
N ASP A 105 24.43 -1.88 -41.22
CA ASP A 105 24.01 -1.01 -42.31
C ASP A 105 24.75 -1.34 -43.61
N GLU A 106 26.07 -1.59 -43.53
CA GLU A 106 26.88 -2.02 -44.67
C GLU A 106 26.36 -3.36 -45.25
N LYS A 107 26.09 -4.35 -44.39
CA LYS A 107 25.59 -5.66 -44.81
C LYS A 107 24.15 -5.60 -45.31
N MET A 108 23.30 -4.74 -44.75
CA MET A 108 21.95 -4.50 -45.25
C MET A 108 21.98 -3.87 -46.65
N THR A 109 22.90 -2.93 -46.89
CA THR A 109 23.12 -2.36 -48.24
C THR A 109 23.58 -3.45 -49.22
N LYS A 110 24.51 -4.32 -48.81
CA LYS A 110 24.96 -5.47 -49.60
C LYS A 110 23.81 -6.46 -49.89
N LYS A 111 22.93 -6.72 -48.91
CA LYS A 111 21.73 -7.55 -49.10
C LYS A 111 20.85 -6.98 -50.20
N ILE A 112 20.54 -5.68 -50.14
CA ILE A 112 19.70 -5.02 -51.15
C ILE A 112 20.33 -5.15 -52.52
N PHE A 113 21.64 -4.86 -52.65
CA PHE A 113 22.36 -4.99 -53.91
C PHE A 113 22.36 -6.43 -54.46
N GLN A 114 22.54 -7.45 -53.61
CA GLN A 114 22.49 -8.85 -54.04
C GLN A 114 21.08 -9.27 -54.50
N LEU A 115 20.04 -8.78 -53.83
CA LEU A 115 18.65 -9.05 -54.21
C LEU A 115 18.30 -8.38 -55.55
N GLU A 116 18.67 -7.12 -55.74
CA GLU A 116 18.40 -6.37 -56.98
C GLU A 116 19.14 -6.94 -58.19
N ASN A 117 20.37 -7.44 -58.00
CA ASN A 117 21.15 -8.06 -59.09
C ASN A 117 20.80 -9.53 -59.35
N ASN A 118 19.94 -10.14 -58.53
CA ASN A 118 19.51 -11.52 -58.73
C ASN A 118 18.28 -11.56 -59.66
N PRO A 119 18.41 -11.97 -60.93
CA PRO A 119 17.29 -11.98 -61.88
C PRO A 119 16.16 -12.91 -61.45
N ASP A 120 16.47 -14.02 -60.78
CA ASP A 120 15.48 -14.97 -60.28
C ASP A 120 14.66 -14.33 -59.16
N TYR A 121 15.31 -13.59 -58.25
CA TYR A 121 14.61 -12.84 -57.19
C TYR A 121 13.73 -11.73 -57.76
N VAL A 122 14.23 -10.92 -58.70
CA VAL A 122 13.45 -9.85 -59.32
C VAL A 122 12.21 -10.41 -60.01
N SER A 123 12.36 -11.49 -60.79
CA SER A 123 11.22 -12.16 -61.43
C SER A 123 10.21 -12.69 -60.41
N LEU A 124 10.68 -13.34 -59.34
CA LEU A 124 9.85 -13.86 -58.27
C LEU A 124 9.13 -12.74 -57.50
N PHE A 125 9.79 -11.61 -57.25
CA PHE A 125 9.21 -10.45 -56.61
C PHE A 125 8.05 -9.87 -57.44
N THR A 126 8.19 -9.82 -58.77
CA THR A 126 7.08 -9.39 -59.65
C THR A 126 5.91 -10.38 -59.64
N ILE A 127 6.18 -11.70 -59.59
CA ILE A 127 5.15 -12.74 -59.47
C ILE A 127 4.43 -12.61 -58.12
N PHE A 128 5.18 -12.43 -57.04
CA PHE A 128 4.65 -12.20 -55.70
C PHE A 128 3.74 -10.97 -55.67
N LYS A 129 4.19 -9.81 -56.20
CA LYS A 129 3.38 -8.59 -56.26
C LYS A 129 2.08 -8.77 -57.05
N LYS A 130 2.15 -9.43 -58.21
CA LYS A 130 0.94 -9.75 -58.99
C LYS A 130 0.01 -10.71 -58.25
N ALA A 131 0.55 -11.68 -57.52
CA ALA A 131 -0.24 -12.61 -56.71
C ALA A 131 -0.90 -11.91 -55.51
N GLU A 132 -0.20 -10.97 -54.86
CA GLU A 132 -0.70 -10.14 -53.76
C GLU A 132 -1.86 -9.25 -54.24
N GLU A 133 -1.70 -8.57 -55.37
CA GLU A 133 -2.77 -7.77 -55.99
C GLU A 133 -4.00 -8.62 -56.33
N ARG A 134 -3.79 -9.80 -56.93
CA ARG A 134 -4.88 -10.74 -57.24
C ARG A 134 -5.57 -11.25 -55.99
N LEU A 135 -4.83 -11.59 -54.95
CA LEU A 135 -5.37 -12.04 -53.67
C LEU A 135 -6.21 -10.94 -53.02
N ASN A 136 -5.71 -9.70 -53.00
CA ASN A 136 -6.45 -8.56 -52.44
C ASN A 136 -7.76 -8.30 -53.20
N LYS A 137 -7.73 -8.40 -54.54
CA LYS A 137 -8.94 -8.25 -55.38
C LYS A 137 -9.91 -9.40 -55.15
N GLU A 138 -9.43 -10.64 -55.19
CA GLU A 138 -10.27 -11.83 -55.03
C GLU A 138 -10.83 -11.94 -53.62
N SER A 139 -10.08 -11.54 -52.59
CA SER A 139 -10.58 -11.52 -51.21
C SER A 139 -11.79 -10.59 -51.07
N LYS A 140 -11.76 -9.41 -51.71
CA LYS A 140 -12.88 -8.48 -51.72
C LYS A 140 -14.07 -9.06 -52.50
N ASN A 141 -13.82 -9.61 -53.69
CA ASN A 141 -14.87 -10.21 -54.52
C ASN A 141 -15.53 -11.41 -53.83
N TYR A 142 -14.71 -12.28 -53.20
CA TYR A 142 -15.17 -13.44 -52.45
C TYR A 142 -16.05 -13.02 -51.29
N GLN A 143 -15.62 -12.03 -50.49
CA GLN A 143 -16.41 -11.54 -49.36
C GLN A 143 -17.76 -10.95 -49.82
N LEU A 144 -17.74 -10.08 -50.84
CA LEU A 144 -18.97 -9.49 -51.39
C LEU A 144 -19.93 -10.55 -51.94
N SER A 145 -19.40 -11.53 -52.69
CA SER A 145 -20.19 -12.64 -53.23
C SER A 145 -20.75 -13.51 -52.12
N LEU A 146 -19.96 -13.79 -51.08
CA LEU A 146 -20.38 -14.59 -49.94
C LEU A 146 -21.51 -13.91 -49.18
N ASP A 147 -21.40 -12.62 -48.91
CA ASP A 147 -22.41 -11.85 -48.19
C ASP A 147 -23.71 -11.77 -49.02
N GLU A 148 -23.63 -11.42 -50.31
CA GLU A 148 -24.78 -11.32 -51.20
C GLU A 148 -25.49 -12.67 -51.39
N PHE A 149 -24.73 -13.74 -51.67
CA PHE A 149 -25.33 -15.05 -51.94
C PHE A 149 -25.85 -15.71 -50.66
N THR A 150 -25.19 -15.53 -49.52
CA THR A 150 -25.67 -16.06 -48.24
C THR A 150 -26.96 -15.37 -47.81
N GLN A 151 -27.05 -14.04 -47.99
CA GLN A 151 -28.27 -13.29 -47.72
C GLN A 151 -29.44 -13.81 -48.58
N LYS A 152 -29.23 -13.96 -49.90
CA LYS A 152 -30.26 -14.50 -50.81
C LYS A 152 -30.65 -15.95 -50.49
N ILE A 153 -29.68 -16.79 -50.10
CA ILE A 153 -29.97 -18.16 -49.65
C ILE A 153 -30.83 -18.15 -48.39
N GLU A 154 -30.59 -17.23 -47.46
CA GLU A 154 -31.36 -17.13 -46.22
C GLU A 154 -32.81 -16.70 -46.48
N GLU A 155 -33.06 -15.84 -47.48
CA GLU A 155 -34.42 -15.50 -47.92
C GLU A 155 -35.20 -16.75 -48.37
N TYR A 156 -34.57 -17.69 -49.09
CA TYR A 156 -35.19 -18.97 -49.44
C TYR A 156 -35.49 -19.83 -48.20
N LYS A 157 -34.60 -19.84 -47.20
CA LYS A 157 -34.80 -20.61 -45.95
C LYS A 157 -35.89 -20.03 -45.05
N GLN A 158 -36.24 -18.75 -45.19
CA GLN A 158 -37.33 -18.17 -44.41
C GLN A 158 -38.72 -18.57 -44.94
N ASN A 159 -38.81 -19.00 -46.21
CA ASN A 159 -40.06 -19.40 -46.82
C ASN A 159 -40.48 -20.82 -46.39
N ARG A 160 -41.52 -20.89 -45.55
CA ARG A 160 -42.06 -22.16 -45.01
C ARG A 160 -42.59 -23.11 -46.09
N CYS A 161 -43.29 -22.59 -47.09
CA CYS A 161 -43.85 -23.42 -48.18
C CYS A 161 -42.75 -24.01 -49.05
N TYR A 162 -41.69 -23.22 -49.29
CA TYR A 162 -40.51 -23.64 -50.02
C TYR A 162 -39.77 -24.78 -49.29
N ASN A 163 -39.45 -24.58 -48.00
CA ASN A 163 -38.79 -25.61 -47.19
C ASN A 163 -39.62 -26.88 -47.06
N TYR A 164 -40.94 -26.76 -46.88
CA TYR A 164 -41.84 -27.90 -46.84
C TYR A 164 -41.71 -28.78 -48.10
N LEU A 165 -41.64 -28.17 -49.29
CA LEU A 165 -41.45 -28.92 -50.55
C LEU A 165 -40.03 -29.51 -50.68
N ILE A 166 -39.00 -28.80 -50.20
CA ILE A 166 -37.61 -29.30 -50.14
C ILE A 166 -37.52 -30.56 -49.26
N GLU A 167 -38.06 -30.51 -48.04
CA GLU A 167 -38.05 -31.62 -47.06
C GLU A 167 -38.78 -32.86 -47.59
N ARG A 168 -39.88 -32.66 -48.33
CA ARG A 168 -40.61 -33.75 -49.00
C ARG A 168 -39.90 -34.30 -50.23
N ASN A 169 -38.77 -33.72 -50.63
CA ASN A 169 -38.06 -34.03 -51.88
C ASN A 169 -38.94 -33.86 -53.13
N PHE A 170 -39.84 -32.88 -53.13
CA PHE A 170 -40.71 -32.59 -54.27
C PHE A 170 -39.89 -32.34 -55.54
N GLY A 171 -40.28 -32.97 -56.66
CA GLY A 171 -39.55 -32.88 -57.94
C GLY A 171 -38.31 -33.76 -58.07
N LYS A 172 -38.01 -34.62 -57.09
CA LYS A 172 -36.99 -35.69 -57.20
C LYS A 172 -37.64 -37.07 -57.34
N ASP A 173 -36.90 -38.04 -57.88
CA ASP A 173 -37.34 -39.43 -58.01
C ASP A 173 -37.70 -40.09 -56.66
N SER A 174 -37.14 -39.55 -55.57
CA SER A 174 -37.39 -40.00 -54.20
C SER A 174 -38.68 -39.44 -53.57
N TYR A 175 -39.50 -38.68 -54.30
CA TYR A 175 -40.73 -38.10 -53.79
C TYR A 175 -41.82 -39.17 -53.53
N LYS A 176 -42.21 -39.36 -52.27
CA LYS A 176 -43.21 -40.37 -51.85
C LYS A 176 -44.53 -39.75 -51.39
N GLY A 177 -45.21 -39.02 -52.28
CA GLY A 177 -46.53 -38.43 -52.02
C GLY A 177 -47.69 -39.28 -52.58
N PHE A 178 -48.72 -39.53 -51.76
CA PHE A 178 -49.99 -40.09 -52.23
C PHE A 178 -50.68 -39.12 -53.21
N TRP A 179 -51.50 -39.60 -54.16
CA TRP A 179 -51.98 -38.80 -55.31
C TRP A 179 -52.63 -37.47 -54.93
N ILE A 180 -53.40 -37.42 -53.84
CA ILE A 180 -54.04 -36.21 -53.31
C ILE A 180 -52.99 -35.18 -52.83
N PHE A 181 -52.03 -35.62 -52.02
CA PHE A 181 -50.94 -34.76 -51.54
C PHE A 181 -50.04 -34.29 -52.68
N ARG A 182 -49.85 -35.10 -53.73
CA ARG A 182 -49.08 -34.72 -54.91
C ARG A 182 -49.75 -33.57 -55.68
N HIS A 183 -51.08 -33.50 -55.72
CA HIS A 183 -51.81 -32.39 -56.36
C HIS A 183 -51.74 -31.11 -55.52
N LEU A 184 -51.88 -31.23 -54.19
CA LEU A 184 -51.73 -30.09 -53.28
C LEU A 184 -50.29 -29.55 -53.30
N ASP A 185 -49.28 -30.42 -53.22
CA ASP A 185 -47.87 -30.04 -53.31
C ASP A 185 -47.54 -29.42 -54.68
N ALA A 186 -48.14 -29.91 -55.77
CA ALA A 186 -47.98 -29.31 -57.10
C ALA A 186 -48.66 -27.93 -57.24
N TRP A 187 -49.78 -27.72 -56.56
CA TRP A 187 -50.43 -26.41 -56.48
C TRP A 187 -49.57 -25.42 -55.68
N VAL A 188 -49.08 -25.82 -54.49
CA VAL A 188 -48.14 -25.02 -53.70
C VAL A 188 -46.87 -24.73 -54.50
N ALA A 189 -46.31 -25.74 -55.19
CA ALA A 189 -45.11 -25.59 -56.00
C ALA A 189 -45.26 -24.57 -57.15
N ARG A 190 -46.44 -24.51 -57.78
CA ARG A 190 -46.73 -23.48 -58.79
C ARG A 190 -46.92 -22.10 -58.16
N PHE A 191 -47.61 -22.03 -57.02
CA PHE A 191 -47.83 -20.77 -56.30
C PHE A 191 -46.51 -20.11 -55.89
N ILE A 192 -45.54 -20.91 -55.46
CA ILE A 192 -44.22 -20.41 -55.04
C ILE A 192 -43.13 -20.50 -56.11
N ASN A 193 -43.49 -20.76 -57.37
CA ASN A 193 -42.54 -21.00 -58.47
C ASN A 193 -41.34 -21.91 -58.07
N PHE A 194 -41.63 -23.03 -57.42
CA PHE A 194 -40.66 -23.88 -56.74
C PHE A 194 -39.53 -24.36 -57.65
N ALA A 195 -39.84 -24.70 -58.91
CA ALA A 195 -38.86 -25.23 -59.84
C ALA A 195 -37.75 -24.20 -60.17
N GLU A 196 -38.13 -22.94 -60.38
CA GLU A 196 -37.19 -21.86 -60.66
C GLU A 196 -36.41 -21.45 -59.40
N ASN A 197 -37.11 -21.29 -58.27
CA ASN A 197 -36.49 -20.94 -57.00
C ASN A 197 -35.48 -21.99 -56.52
N HIS A 198 -35.78 -23.27 -56.68
CA HIS A 198 -34.84 -24.36 -56.37
C HIS A 198 -33.64 -24.44 -57.31
N LYS A 199 -33.82 -24.08 -58.59
CA LYS A 199 -32.69 -23.93 -59.52
C LYS A 199 -31.82 -22.74 -59.15
N ASN A 200 -32.41 -21.61 -58.77
CA ASN A 200 -31.71 -20.39 -58.37
C ASN A 200 -30.91 -20.63 -57.08
N GLN A 201 -31.51 -21.23 -56.05
CA GLN A 201 -30.80 -21.61 -54.82
C GLN A 201 -29.59 -22.50 -55.11
N LYS A 202 -29.76 -23.58 -55.90
CA LYS A 202 -28.63 -24.46 -56.27
C LYS A 202 -27.54 -23.73 -57.05
N THR A 203 -27.92 -22.76 -57.88
CA THR A 203 -26.96 -21.93 -58.62
C THR A 203 -26.16 -21.05 -57.66
N LEU A 204 -26.80 -20.41 -56.68
CA LEU A 204 -26.13 -19.61 -55.65
C LEU A 204 -25.16 -20.46 -54.81
N GLU A 205 -25.58 -21.65 -54.37
CA GLU A 205 -24.72 -22.59 -53.65
C GLU A 205 -23.49 -23.02 -54.48
N ALA A 206 -23.69 -23.28 -55.78
CA ALA A 206 -22.60 -23.60 -56.69
C ALA A 206 -21.64 -22.42 -56.89
N LEU A 207 -22.16 -21.20 -57.01
CA LEU A 207 -21.36 -19.97 -57.15
C LEU A 207 -20.52 -19.67 -55.89
N ILE A 208 -21.08 -19.89 -54.69
CA ILE A 208 -20.30 -19.78 -53.43
C ILE A 208 -19.14 -20.77 -53.44
N LYS A 209 -19.40 -22.03 -53.80
CA LYS A 209 -18.38 -23.08 -53.84
C LYS A 209 -17.28 -22.76 -54.87
N GLU A 210 -17.66 -22.28 -56.04
CA GLU A 210 -16.73 -21.87 -57.09
C GLU A 210 -15.87 -20.67 -56.64
N SER A 211 -16.51 -19.65 -56.06
CA SER A 211 -15.82 -18.46 -55.53
C SER A 211 -14.81 -18.84 -54.43
N GLN A 212 -15.18 -19.75 -53.54
CA GLN A 212 -14.28 -20.30 -52.51
C GLN A 212 -13.08 -21.03 -53.15
N GLN A 213 -13.32 -21.87 -54.15
CA GLN A 213 -12.25 -22.60 -54.84
C GLN A 213 -11.28 -21.65 -55.56
N ARG A 214 -11.80 -20.61 -56.22
CA ARG A 214 -10.98 -19.56 -56.86
C ARG A 214 -10.13 -18.80 -55.85
N TYR A 215 -10.73 -18.36 -54.75
CA TYR A 215 -10.04 -17.68 -53.65
C TYR A 215 -8.90 -18.54 -53.08
N GLU A 216 -9.16 -19.81 -52.75
CA GLU A 216 -8.14 -20.72 -52.19
C GLU A 216 -7.02 -21.01 -53.21
N THR A 217 -7.33 -21.11 -54.50
CA THR A 217 -6.31 -21.27 -55.56
C THR A 217 -5.38 -20.04 -55.64
N ILE A 218 -5.94 -18.84 -55.56
CA ILE A 218 -5.14 -17.60 -55.60
C ILE A 218 -4.33 -17.43 -54.30
N LYS A 219 -4.92 -17.73 -53.15
CA LYS A 219 -4.28 -17.70 -51.83
C LYS A 219 -3.11 -18.68 -51.73
N THR A 220 -3.26 -19.90 -52.22
CA THR A 220 -2.18 -20.89 -52.26
C THR A 220 -1.05 -20.46 -53.20
N ALA A 221 -1.37 -19.89 -54.37
CA ALA A 221 -0.36 -19.34 -55.29
C ALA A 221 0.43 -18.18 -54.65
N HIS A 222 -0.24 -17.27 -53.95
CA HIS A 222 0.41 -16.20 -53.19
C HIS A 222 1.32 -16.76 -52.09
N ARG A 223 0.84 -17.72 -51.28
CA ARG A 223 1.63 -18.36 -50.22
C ARG A 223 2.92 -18.98 -50.77
N LEU A 224 2.82 -19.76 -51.84
CA LEU A 224 3.99 -20.39 -52.48
C LEU A 224 4.99 -19.37 -53.04
N ALA A 225 4.50 -18.25 -53.59
CA ALA A 225 5.36 -17.16 -54.04
C ALA A 225 6.06 -16.46 -52.87
N SER A 226 5.37 -16.24 -51.74
CA SER A 226 5.93 -15.65 -50.52
C SER A 226 7.01 -16.54 -49.93
N GLU A 227 6.74 -17.84 -49.75
CA GLU A 227 7.69 -18.80 -49.19
C GLU A 227 8.97 -18.89 -50.00
N LYS A 228 8.87 -18.91 -51.34
CA LYS A 228 10.05 -18.89 -52.21
C LYS A 228 10.84 -17.60 -52.10
N LYS A 229 10.15 -16.44 -52.01
CA LYS A 229 10.78 -15.12 -51.89
C LYS A 229 11.53 -15.01 -50.57
N GLU A 230 10.86 -15.37 -49.48
CA GLU A 230 11.42 -15.37 -48.13
C GLU A 230 12.61 -16.31 -48.01
N LYS A 231 12.58 -17.48 -48.66
CA LYS A 231 13.73 -18.39 -48.67
C LYS A 231 14.96 -17.76 -49.30
N ILE A 232 14.84 -17.13 -50.47
CA ILE A 232 15.97 -16.44 -51.12
C ILE A 232 16.48 -15.30 -50.24
N GLU A 233 15.58 -14.50 -49.67
CA GLU A 233 15.95 -13.42 -48.73
C GLU A 233 16.68 -13.96 -47.51
N HIS A 234 16.23 -15.08 -46.95
CA HIS A 234 16.82 -15.74 -45.79
C HIS A 234 18.20 -16.31 -46.10
N ASP A 235 18.36 -17.05 -47.20
CA ASP A 235 19.63 -17.63 -47.63
C ASP A 235 20.69 -16.51 -47.82
N ILE A 236 20.28 -15.36 -48.38
CA ILE A 236 21.14 -14.18 -48.49
C ILE A 236 21.46 -13.59 -47.12
N GLU A 237 20.47 -13.41 -46.24
CA GLU A 237 20.69 -12.92 -44.88
C GLU A 237 21.66 -13.80 -44.07
N GLU A 238 21.52 -15.11 -44.19
CA GLU A 238 22.37 -16.11 -43.55
C GLU A 238 23.80 -16.06 -44.11
N SER A 239 23.94 -15.99 -45.43
CA SER A 239 25.26 -15.85 -46.09
C SER A 239 26.00 -14.57 -45.70
N LEU A 240 25.26 -13.50 -45.42
CA LEU A 240 25.82 -12.23 -44.93
C LEU A 240 26.03 -12.22 -43.41
N GLY A 241 25.55 -13.23 -42.68
CA GLY A 241 25.65 -13.32 -41.22
C GLY A 241 24.84 -12.24 -40.49
N LEU A 242 23.76 -11.74 -41.10
CA LEU A 242 22.89 -10.71 -40.50
C LEU A 242 22.18 -11.18 -39.22
N PRO A 243 21.69 -12.43 -39.10
CA PRO A 243 21.07 -12.90 -37.86
C PRO A 243 22.01 -12.86 -36.66
N GLN A 244 23.25 -13.32 -36.85
CA GLN A 244 24.27 -13.29 -35.79
C GLN A 244 24.59 -11.84 -35.38
N LEU A 245 24.77 -10.95 -36.36
CA LEU A 245 25.09 -9.55 -36.09
C LEU A 245 23.96 -8.82 -35.32
N ARG A 246 22.69 -9.09 -35.67
CA ARG A 246 21.53 -8.56 -34.93
C ARG A 246 21.49 -9.08 -33.49
N ASN A 247 21.80 -10.36 -33.29
CA ASN A 247 21.88 -10.95 -31.96
C ASN A 247 23.03 -10.32 -31.14
N ASP A 248 24.21 -10.18 -31.73
CA ASP A 248 25.37 -9.57 -31.07
C ASP A 248 25.11 -8.12 -30.69
N LEU A 249 24.43 -7.35 -31.54
CA LEU A 249 23.99 -5.98 -31.25
C LEU A 249 23.01 -5.96 -30.07
N ASN A 250 22.01 -6.84 -30.06
CA ASN A 250 21.04 -6.92 -28.96
C ASN A 250 21.72 -7.29 -27.64
N GLN A 251 22.58 -8.31 -27.64
CA GLN A 251 23.34 -8.71 -26.45
C GLN A 251 24.25 -7.58 -25.95
N THR A 252 24.95 -6.90 -26.86
CA THR A 252 25.84 -5.78 -26.51
C THR A 252 25.04 -4.62 -25.91
N ASN A 253 23.86 -4.30 -26.44
CA ASN A 253 22.96 -3.29 -25.87
C ASN A 253 22.46 -3.68 -24.47
N LEU A 254 22.05 -4.94 -24.26
CA LEU A 254 21.64 -5.40 -22.93
C LEU A 254 22.77 -5.28 -21.90
N ILE A 255 24.00 -5.61 -22.29
CA ILE A 255 25.18 -5.46 -21.43
C ILE A 255 25.44 -3.97 -21.13
N LEU A 256 25.38 -3.11 -22.14
CA LEU A 256 25.56 -1.66 -21.97
C LEU A 256 24.53 -1.06 -21.00
N GLU A 257 23.25 -1.39 -21.17
CA GLU A 257 22.19 -0.88 -20.29
C GLU A 257 22.35 -1.37 -18.85
N ASN A 258 22.84 -2.61 -18.65
CA ASN A 258 23.19 -3.10 -17.31
C ASN A 258 24.33 -2.28 -16.67
N TYR A 259 25.39 -1.97 -17.42
CA TYR A 259 26.50 -1.16 -16.89
C TYR A 259 26.08 0.29 -16.60
N LYS A 260 25.27 0.92 -17.48
CA LYS A 260 24.69 2.25 -17.21
C LYS A 260 23.85 2.25 -15.94
N LYS A 261 23.04 1.21 -15.72
CA LYS A 261 22.25 1.06 -14.49
C LYS A 261 23.14 0.92 -13.25
N GLN A 262 24.18 0.10 -13.30
CA GLN A 262 25.14 -0.04 -12.21
C GLN A 262 25.86 1.27 -11.91
N LYS A 263 26.23 2.03 -12.95
CA LYS A 263 26.85 3.35 -12.81
C LYS A 263 25.90 4.30 -12.11
N SER A 264 24.65 4.41 -12.58
CA SER A 264 23.64 5.27 -11.95
C SER A 264 23.41 4.95 -10.46
N LEU A 265 23.40 3.67 -10.09
CA LEU A 265 23.30 3.25 -8.68
C LEU A 265 24.54 3.64 -7.87
N THR A 266 25.74 3.50 -8.45
CA THR A 266 27.01 3.85 -7.82
C THR A 266 27.11 5.37 -7.64
N ASP A 267 26.77 6.16 -8.66
CA ASP A 267 26.74 7.63 -8.62
C ASP A 267 25.72 8.14 -7.61
N LYS A 268 24.55 7.49 -7.51
CA LYS A 268 23.57 7.79 -6.48
C LYS A 268 24.15 7.52 -5.08
N THR A 269 24.79 6.36 -4.89
CA THR A 269 25.41 6.01 -3.61
C THR A 269 26.50 7.00 -3.24
N LEU A 270 27.35 7.39 -4.20
CA LEU A 270 28.38 8.42 -4.02
C LEU A 270 27.79 9.77 -3.61
N ASN A 271 26.76 10.25 -4.31
CA ASN A 271 26.08 11.51 -3.97
C ASN A 271 25.38 11.44 -2.60
N ASP A 272 24.76 10.31 -2.28
CA ASP A 272 24.16 10.08 -0.97
C ASP A 272 25.26 10.06 0.12
N SER A 273 26.45 9.54 -0.16
CA SER A 273 27.58 9.56 0.77
C SER A 273 28.16 10.96 0.95
N LEU A 274 28.32 11.73 -0.14
CA LEU A 274 28.80 13.11 -0.11
C LEU A 274 27.83 14.07 0.58
N SER A 275 26.53 13.81 0.52
CA SER A 275 25.50 14.57 1.25
C SER A 275 25.25 14.07 2.68
N GLY A 276 25.92 13.00 3.09
CA GLY A 276 25.81 12.42 4.44
C GLY A 276 24.52 11.63 4.69
N HIS A 277 23.86 11.14 3.64
CA HIS A 277 22.63 10.33 3.72
C HIS A 277 22.86 8.84 3.47
N SER A 278 24.03 8.44 2.97
CA SER A 278 24.31 7.02 2.73
C SER A 278 24.34 6.19 4.01
N LYS A 279 24.03 4.89 3.88
CA LYS A 279 24.07 3.94 4.99
C LYS A 279 25.47 3.86 5.64
N GLN A 280 26.52 3.75 4.83
CA GLN A 280 27.91 3.67 5.30
C GLN A 280 28.33 4.96 6.04
N PHE A 281 27.97 6.12 5.49
CA PHE A 281 28.21 7.40 6.17
C PHE A 281 27.52 7.45 7.53
N ASN A 282 26.25 7.04 7.62
CA ASN A 282 25.51 7.02 8.89
C ASN A 282 26.11 6.05 9.91
N GLU A 283 26.65 4.91 9.47
CA GLU A 283 27.35 3.97 10.34
C GLU A 283 28.63 4.58 10.91
N ILE A 284 29.46 5.21 10.07
CA ILE A 284 30.69 5.89 10.49
C ILE A 284 30.38 7.09 11.38
N SER A 285 29.39 7.91 11.00
CA SER A 285 28.90 9.04 11.80
C SER A 285 28.39 8.60 13.18
N SER A 286 27.68 7.46 13.25
CA SER A 286 27.21 6.91 14.53
C SER A 286 28.36 6.37 15.39
N LYS A 287 29.39 5.75 14.79
CA LYS A 287 30.61 5.35 15.50
C LYS A 287 31.32 6.58 16.07
N LEU A 288 31.47 7.64 15.26
CA LEU A 288 32.10 8.89 15.68
C LEU A 288 31.29 9.56 16.80
N ALA A 289 29.97 9.65 16.68
CA ALA A 289 29.11 10.23 17.71
C ALA A 289 29.23 9.49 19.06
N LYS A 290 29.43 8.18 19.04
CA LYS A 290 29.71 7.39 20.26
C LYS A 290 31.08 7.69 20.85
N LEU A 291 32.11 7.85 20.01
CA LEU A 291 33.44 8.26 20.48
C LEU A 291 33.41 9.67 21.09
N LEU A 292 32.71 10.61 20.45
CA LEU A 292 32.56 11.98 20.97
C LEU A 292 31.83 12.02 22.32
N GLN A 293 30.85 11.14 22.54
CA GLN A 293 30.16 11.01 23.83
C GLN A 293 31.07 10.54 24.96
N GLN A 294 32.14 9.79 24.64
CA GLN A 294 33.10 9.28 25.62
C GLN A 294 34.22 10.28 25.92
N GLN A 295 34.38 11.31 25.10
CA GLN A 295 35.40 12.33 25.26
C GLN A 295 34.95 13.48 26.16
N SER A 296 35.92 14.23 26.69
CA SER A 296 35.64 15.42 27.47
C SER A 296 35.07 16.52 26.57
N ILE A 297 34.21 17.38 27.13
CA ILE A 297 33.64 18.51 26.36
C ILE A 297 34.72 19.42 25.77
N ASN A 298 35.85 19.58 26.46
CA ASN A 298 36.98 20.38 25.98
C ASN A 298 37.63 19.76 24.74
N GLU A 299 37.77 18.43 24.70
CA GLU A 299 38.28 17.73 23.50
C GLU A 299 37.30 17.86 22.33
N VAL A 300 36.00 17.75 22.58
CA VAL A 300 34.96 17.94 21.55
C VAL A 300 34.99 19.38 21.00
N VAL A 301 35.16 20.38 21.87
CA VAL A 301 35.33 21.80 21.45
C VAL A 301 36.58 21.97 20.60
N GLN A 302 37.70 21.35 20.98
CA GLN A 302 38.93 21.42 20.18
C GLN A 302 38.77 20.79 18.80
N LEU A 303 37.99 19.72 18.69
CA LEU A 303 37.70 19.07 17.41
C LEU A 303 36.81 19.93 16.51
N THR A 304 35.81 20.62 17.05
CA THR A 304 34.97 21.50 16.22
C THR A 304 35.63 22.83 15.89
N LEU A 305 36.62 23.27 16.66
CA LEU A 305 37.48 24.38 16.22
C LEU A 305 38.33 24.01 14.99
N GLN A 306 38.47 22.71 14.69
CA GLN A 306 39.08 22.23 13.46
C GLN A 306 38.08 22.15 12.29
N SER A 307 36.78 22.24 12.56
CA SER A 307 35.75 22.36 11.52
C SER A 307 35.58 23.84 11.12
N ASN A 308 35.19 24.07 9.87
CA ASN A 308 34.96 25.40 9.30
C ASN A 308 33.52 25.89 9.53
N SER A 309 32.62 25.04 10.02
CA SER A 309 31.20 25.36 10.20
C SER A 309 30.90 26.08 11.51
N LEU A 310 30.27 27.25 11.41
CA LEU A 310 29.68 27.98 12.54
C LEU A 310 28.48 27.28 13.18
N GLU A 311 27.94 26.23 12.54
CA GLU A 311 26.81 25.46 13.06
C GLU A 311 27.26 24.52 14.18
N ASP A 312 28.47 23.96 14.09
CA ASP A 312 29.05 23.10 15.14
C ASP A 312 29.22 23.87 16.45
N ASP A 313 29.68 25.12 16.37
CA ASP A 313 29.86 25.99 17.54
C ASP A 313 28.53 26.21 18.30
N LYS A 314 27.44 26.41 17.56
CA LYS A 314 26.10 26.59 18.16
C LYS A 314 25.60 25.29 18.80
N VAL A 315 25.87 24.15 18.18
CA VAL A 315 25.46 22.83 18.69
C VAL A 315 26.22 22.49 19.97
N ILE A 316 27.52 22.81 20.03
CA ILE A 316 28.33 22.56 21.24
C ILE A 316 27.89 23.41 22.41
N GLN A 317 27.54 24.68 22.21
CA GLN A 317 27.08 25.55 23.30
C GLN A 317 25.84 24.98 24.01
N GLN A 318 25.05 24.14 23.34
CA GLN A 318 23.88 23.50 23.94
C GLN A 318 24.23 22.32 24.85
N ILE A 319 25.37 21.64 24.65
CA ILE A 319 25.75 20.44 25.41
C ILE A 319 25.91 20.75 26.92
N PRO A 320 26.68 21.78 27.34
CA PRO A 320 26.78 22.13 28.76
C PRO A 320 25.44 22.54 29.38
N ILE A 321 24.54 23.15 28.60
CA ILE A 321 23.20 23.53 29.06
C ILE A 321 22.36 22.29 29.34
N LEU A 322 22.42 21.28 28.46
CA LEU A 322 21.74 20.01 28.66
C LEU A 322 22.33 19.25 29.86
N ASP A 323 23.65 19.24 30.03
CA ASP A 323 24.30 18.59 31.17
C ASP A 323 23.86 19.20 32.50
N ARG A 324 23.80 20.53 32.59
CA ARG A 324 23.26 21.22 33.78
C ARG A 324 21.80 20.86 34.03
N LYS A 325 20.96 20.77 32.99
CA LYS A 325 19.55 20.39 33.12
C LYS A 325 19.38 18.95 33.59
N ILE A 326 20.19 18.01 33.06
CA ILE A 326 20.21 16.61 33.49
C ILE A 326 20.60 16.55 34.97
N GLN A 327 21.72 17.20 35.34
CA GLN A 327 22.21 17.22 36.70
C GLN A 327 21.19 17.83 37.69
N GLN A 328 20.48 18.90 37.31
CA GLN A 328 19.42 19.49 38.14
C GLN A 328 18.26 18.51 38.40
N VAL A 329 17.84 17.77 37.37
CA VAL A 329 16.77 16.77 37.53
C VAL A 329 17.27 15.56 38.34
N GLU A 330 18.48 15.10 38.09
CA GLU A 330 19.12 14.03 38.87
C GLU A 330 19.33 14.39 40.35
N GLN A 331 19.68 15.64 40.66
CA GLN A 331 19.77 16.12 42.05
C GLN A 331 18.41 16.15 42.76
N SER A 332 17.32 16.32 42.02
CA SER A 332 15.96 16.31 42.57
C SER A 332 15.38 14.90 42.78
N LEU A 333 15.94 13.88 42.10
CA LEU A 333 15.48 12.49 42.20
C LEU A 333 15.56 11.91 43.61
N PRO A 334 16.68 12.04 44.35
CA PRO A 334 16.75 11.54 45.73
C PRO A 334 15.65 12.11 46.62
N THR A 335 15.38 13.41 46.50
CA THR A 335 14.32 14.08 47.27
C THR A 335 12.95 13.52 46.91
N ILE A 336 12.65 13.35 45.61
CA ILE A 336 11.37 12.78 45.15
C ILE A 336 11.23 11.33 45.64
N LYS A 337 12.29 10.51 45.55
CA LYS A 337 12.29 9.13 46.06
C LYS A 337 12.01 9.08 47.55
N HIS A 338 12.70 9.91 48.34
CA HIS A 338 12.44 9.99 49.78
C HIS A 338 11.00 10.43 50.08
N THR A 339 10.42 11.34 49.29
CA THR A 339 8.99 11.70 49.45
C THR A 339 8.06 10.54 49.13
N VAL A 340 8.36 9.75 48.09
CA VAL A 340 7.59 8.54 47.76
C VAL A 340 7.68 7.53 48.90
N GLU A 341 8.88 7.22 49.39
CA GLU A 341 9.09 6.28 50.51
C GLU A 341 8.35 6.73 51.78
N ALA A 342 8.41 8.03 52.10
CA ALA A 342 7.71 8.58 53.26
C ALA A 342 6.18 8.51 53.11
N LEU A 343 5.64 8.79 51.93
CA LEU A 343 4.21 8.71 51.63
C LEU A 343 3.71 7.27 51.58
N GLU A 344 4.51 6.33 51.05
CA GLU A 344 4.22 4.91 51.02
C GLU A 344 4.13 4.33 52.43
N TYR A 345 5.10 4.66 53.29
CA TYR A 345 5.06 4.30 54.71
C TYR A 345 3.80 4.87 55.41
N THR A 346 3.43 6.11 55.08
CA THR A 346 2.24 6.76 55.64
C THR A 346 0.96 6.07 55.18
N TYR A 347 0.84 5.78 53.89
CA TYR A 347 -0.28 5.06 53.31
C TYR A 347 -0.43 3.66 53.92
N MET A 348 0.66 2.91 54.05
CA MET A 348 0.67 1.59 54.69
C MET A 348 0.17 1.63 56.13
N ARG A 349 0.52 2.66 56.91
CA ARG A 349 0.04 2.81 58.29
C ARG A 349 -1.45 3.11 58.37
N PHE A 350 -2.00 3.88 57.43
CA PHE A 350 -3.44 4.10 57.33
C PHE A 350 -4.20 2.84 56.91
N GLU A 351 -3.68 2.07 55.95
CA GLU A 351 -4.22 0.75 55.56
C GLU A 351 -4.18 -0.26 56.72
N GLN A 352 -3.08 -0.30 57.47
CA GLN A 352 -2.95 -1.14 58.67
C GLN A 352 -3.96 -0.72 59.74
N THR A 353 -4.13 0.58 59.99
CA THR A 353 -5.14 1.10 60.93
C THR A 353 -6.54 0.68 60.51
N LEU A 354 -6.88 0.82 59.22
CA LEU A 354 -8.17 0.41 58.68
C LEU A 354 -8.37 -1.11 58.82
N SER A 355 -7.34 -1.90 58.55
CA SER A 355 -7.37 -3.37 58.68
C SER A 355 -7.61 -3.81 60.12
N ILE A 356 -6.85 -3.27 61.08
CA ILE A 356 -7.02 -3.58 62.51
C ILE A 356 -8.40 -3.11 63.01
N PHE A 357 -8.87 -1.95 62.53
CA PHE A 357 -10.20 -1.42 62.85
C PHE A 357 -11.32 -2.36 62.38
N ILE A 358 -11.21 -2.92 61.17
CA ILE A 358 -12.17 -3.89 60.64
C ILE A 358 -12.09 -5.23 61.39
N GLN A 359 -10.88 -5.74 61.65
CA GLN A 359 -10.65 -7.03 62.33
C GLN A 359 -11.24 -7.08 63.75
N ASN A 360 -11.27 -5.94 64.45
CA ASN A 360 -11.78 -5.84 65.82
C ASN A 360 -13.31 -5.58 65.91
N ASP A 361 -14.05 -5.71 64.80
CA ASP A 361 -15.50 -5.46 64.70
C ASP A 361 -15.96 -4.09 65.24
N ILE A 362 -15.08 -3.10 65.13
CA ILE A 362 -15.29 -1.72 65.57
C ILE A 362 -16.34 -0.96 64.72
N PRO A 363 -16.48 -1.20 63.39
CA PRO A 363 -17.52 -0.56 62.58
C PRO A 363 -18.96 -1.03 62.88
N SER A 364 -19.12 -2.02 63.75
CA SER A 364 -20.39 -2.60 64.15
C SER A 364 -21.37 -1.54 64.67
N SER A 365 -22.61 -1.54 64.15
CA SER A 365 -23.68 -0.60 64.52
C SER A 365 -24.12 -0.70 65.99
N TYR A 366 -23.63 -1.72 66.68
CA TYR A 366 -23.93 -2.01 68.08
C TYR A 366 -23.15 -1.12 69.07
N TYR A 367 -22.14 -0.39 68.60
CA TYR A 367 -21.26 0.39 69.48
C TYR A 367 -21.21 1.87 69.11
N GLU A 368 -21.26 2.70 70.16
CA GLU A 368 -21.01 4.13 70.06
C GLU A 368 -19.67 4.48 70.70
N TYR A 369 -18.89 5.28 70.00
CA TYR A 369 -17.57 5.74 70.43
C TYR A 369 -17.70 7.14 71.04
N ASN A 370 -17.39 7.25 72.33
CA ASN A 370 -17.36 8.53 73.05
C ASN A 370 -16.03 9.26 72.78
N ILE A 371 -15.79 9.59 71.51
CA ILE A 371 -14.66 10.38 71.05
C ILE A 371 -15.18 11.58 70.26
N SER A 372 -14.64 12.76 70.55
CA SER A 372 -14.95 13.95 69.75
C SER A 372 -14.29 13.86 68.38
N SER A 373 -14.92 14.44 67.35
CA SER A 373 -14.35 14.49 66.00
C SER A 373 -12.96 15.16 65.99
N SER A 374 -12.76 16.17 66.83
CA SER A 374 -11.47 16.86 66.97
C SER A 374 -10.38 15.96 67.55
N LYS A 375 -10.71 15.10 68.53
CA LYS A 375 -9.74 14.17 69.11
C LYS A 375 -9.39 13.03 68.15
N LEU A 376 -10.35 12.56 67.36
CA LEU A 376 -10.09 11.60 66.29
C LEU A 376 -9.17 12.19 65.21
N ASP A 377 -9.43 13.41 64.78
CA ASP A 377 -8.57 14.11 63.81
C ASP A 377 -7.17 14.36 64.37
N GLU A 378 -7.03 14.68 65.65
CA GLU A 378 -5.74 14.78 66.34
C GLU A 378 -4.99 13.45 66.30
N LEU A 379 -5.63 12.32 66.61
CA LEU A 379 -5.02 10.99 66.56
C LEU A 379 -4.59 10.59 65.14
N LEU A 380 -5.42 10.88 64.13
CA LEU A 380 -5.10 10.59 62.72
C LEU A 380 -4.00 11.52 62.18
N ASN A 381 -3.92 12.76 62.66
CA ASN A 381 -2.82 13.67 62.35
C ASN A 381 -1.52 13.26 63.05
N ASN A 382 -1.60 12.72 64.26
CA ASN A 382 -0.44 12.13 64.94
C ASN A 382 0.02 10.82 64.26
N LEU A 383 -0.89 10.10 63.58
CA LEU A 383 -0.52 9.01 62.67
C LEU A 383 0.30 9.55 61.49
N LEU A 384 -0.15 10.64 60.85
CA LEU A 384 0.59 11.30 59.76
C LEU A 384 2.00 11.72 60.19
N ASN A 385 2.13 12.28 61.39
CA ASN A 385 3.41 12.78 61.92
C ASN A 385 4.35 11.69 62.47
N LYS A 386 3.92 10.41 62.42
CA LYS A 386 4.66 9.24 62.95
C LYS A 386 4.75 9.15 64.49
N ASP A 387 3.94 9.91 65.22
CA ASP A 387 4.01 9.99 66.67
C ASP A 387 3.29 8.83 67.39
N ILE A 388 2.39 8.12 66.70
CA ILE A 388 1.52 7.09 67.29
C ILE A 388 1.42 5.86 66.37
N PHE A 389 1.40 4.64 66.91
CA PHE A 389 1.24 3.41 66.12
C PHE A 389 -0.22 3.16 65.71
N PRO A 390 -0.49 2.53 64.55
CA PRO A 390 -1.83 2.11 64.12
C PRO A 390 -2.64 1.41 65.23
N GLU A 391 -1.98 0.54 65.99
CA GLU A 391 -2.55 -0.23 67.09
C GLU A 391 -3.05 0.68 68.22
N THR A 392 -2.30 1.74 68.54
CA THR A 392 -2.66 2.68 69.62
C THR A 392 -3.94 3.44 69.31
N ILE A 393 -4.17 3.81 68.04
CA ILE A 393 -5.42 4.46 67.61
C ILE A 393 -6.60 3.52 67.84
N VAL A 394 -6.45 2.26 67.44
CA VAL A 394 -7.49 1.25 67.64
C VAL A 394 -7.71 0.96 69.13
N HIS A 395 -6.66 0.87 69.95
CA HIS A 395 -6.79 0.70 71.39
C HIS A 395 -7.53 1.86 72.07
N VAL A 396 -7.23 3.11 71.69
CA VAL A 396 -7.96 4.28 72.18
C VAL A 396 -9.43 4.19 71.78
N LEU A 397 -9.72 3.82 70.53
CA LEU A 397 -11.10 3.64 70.07
C LEU A 397 -11.84 2.52 70.83
N ILE A 398 -11.18 1.40 71.12
CA ILE A 398 -11.75 0.32 71.95
C ILE A 398 -12.01 0.81 73.39
N SER A 399 -11.10 1.62 73.96
CA SER A 399 -11.27 2.16 75.33
C SER A 399 -12.42 3.17 75.44
N CYS A 400 -12.76 3.85 74.35
CA CYS A 400 -13.87 4.81 74.28
C CYS A 400 -15.19 4.16 73.79
N ARG A 401 -15.23 2.83 73.66
CA ARG A 401 -16.40 2.07 73.19
C ARG A 401 -17.44 1.95 74.30
N SER A 402 -18.68 2.31 73.99
CA SER A 402 -19.85 2.07 74.82
C SER A 402 -20.89 1.27 74.04
N GLN A 403 -21.57 0.33 74.71
CA GLN A 403 -22.67 -0.40 74.10
C GLN A 403 -23.82 0.58 73.86
N ALA A 404 -24.34 0.64 72.63
CA ALA A 404 -25.46 1.51 72.30
C ALA A 404 -26.66 1.10 73.18
N ASN A 405 -27.07 1.98 74.09
CA ASN A 405 -28.10 1.69 75.08
C ASN A 405 -29.46 1.58 74.38
N SER A 406 -29.98 0.36 74.17
CA SER A 406 -31.31 0.13 73.62
C SER A 406 -32.39 0.30 74.71
N ASN A 407 -32.52 1.51 75.26
CA ASN A 407 -33.70 1.87 76.04
C ASN A 407 -34.77 2.45 75.10
N LYS A 408 -35.46 1.55 74.39
CA LYS A 408 -36.82 1.80 73.91
C LYS A 408 -37.75 0.82 74.60
N THR A 409 -38.28 1.26 75.74
CA THR A 409 -39.46 0.70 76.37
C THR A 409 -40.60 0.64 75.36
N ILE A 410 -41.13 -0.57 75.24
CA ILE A 410 -42.29 -0.95 74.46
C ILE A 410 -43.51 -0.34 75.14
N ASN A 411 -44.25 0.53 74.45
CA ASN A 411 -45.65 0.77 74.77
C ASN A 411 -46.50 0.28 73.59
N TRP A 412 -47.37 -0.66 73.94
CA TRP A 412 -48.22 -1.44 73.07
C TRP A 412 -49.55 -0.70 72.92
N SER A 413 -49.90 -0.29 71.70
CA SER A 413 -51.30 -0.13 71.30
C SER A 413 -51.45 -0.19 69.78
N SER A 414 -52.32 -1.14 69.40
CA SER A 414 -53.12 -1.28 68.18
C SER A 414 -53.40 0.05 67.46
N SER A 415 -53.47 0.13 66.12
CA SER A 415 -54.35 -0.67 65.27
C SER A 415 -54.01 -0.56 63.77
N ASN A 416 -54.27 -1.69 63.08
CA ASN A 416 -54.67 -1.90 61.69
C ASN A 416 -54.77 -0.71 60.70
N SER A 417 -54.12 -0.86 59.54
CA SER A 417 -54.82 -1.04 58.25
C SER A 417 -53.91 -1.60 57.15
N THR A 418 -54.14 -2.89 56.88
CA THR A 418 -54.31 -3.57 55.58
C THR A 418 -53.76 -2.93 54.30
N SER A 419 -52.66 -3.55 53.82
CA SER A 419 -52.41 -4.11 52.46
C SER A 419 -53.14 -3.56 51.22
N MET A 420 -52.39 -3.33 50.14
CA MET A 420 -52.24 -4.32 49.05
C MET A 420 -51.12 -3.96 48.06
N PHE A 421 -50.19 -4.91 47.88
CA PHE A 421 -49.62 -5.47 46.63
C PHE A 421 -49.33 -4.51 45.45
N SER A 422 -48.16 -4.53 44.80
CA SER A 422 -47.47 -5.72 44.26
C SER A 422 -46.16 -5.35 43.53
N THR A 423 -45.19 -6.29 43.57
CA THR A 423 -44.28 -6.74 42.47
C THR A 423 -43.27 -5.73 41.87
N THR A 424 -42.01 -6.05 41.50
CA THR A 424 -41.14 -7.24 41.51
C THR A 424 -39.73 -6.78 41.11
N SER A 425 -38.70 -7.51 41.58
CA SER A 425 -37.39 -7.79 40.97
C SER A 425 -36.51 -6.65 40.41
N SER A 426 -35.29 -6.52 40.98
CA SER A 426 -34.04 -6.85 40.26
C SER A 426 -32.79 -6.75 41.17
N PRO A 427 -31.75 -7.57 40.95
CA PRO A 427 -30.43 -7.42 41.53
C PRO A 427 -29.36 -6.93 40.52
N LYS A 428 -28.29 -6.38 41.10
CA LYS A 428 -26.86 -6.39 40.70
C LYS A 428 -26.38 -5.62 39.43
N GLN A 429 -25.40 -4.76 39.73
CA GLN A 429 -24.02 -4.71 39.21
C GLN A 429 -23.56 -3.53 38.32
N THR A 430 -22.28 -3.19 38.59
CA THR A 430 -21.24 -2.54 37.77
C THR A 430 -21.10 -1.02 37.66
N SER A 431 -20.01 -0.55 38.29
CA SER A 431 -18.90 0.29 37.80
C SER A 431 -19.12 1.45 36.81
N TRP A 432 -18.78 2.65 37.31
CA TRP A 432 -17.78 3.60 36.77
C TRP A 432 -17.77 3.85 35.25
N ASN A 433 -18.23 5.03 34.80
CA ASN A 433 -17.33 6.16 34.55
C ASN A 433 -18.12 7.42 34.18
N SER A 434 -17.74 8.53 34.79
CA SER A 434 -18.27 9.87 34.57
C SER A 434 -17.39 10.66 33.59
N SER A 435 -18.06 11.12 32.52
CA SER A 435 -18.15 12.53 32.06
C SER A 435 -16.86 13.22 31.56
N SER A 436 -16.91 14.00 30.48
CA SER A 436 -17.74 15.20 30.33
C SER A 436 -17.60 15.76 28.88
N ARG A 437 -18.71 16.18 28.27
CA ARG A 437 -19.11 17.58 27.95
C ARG A 437 -18.47 18.14 26.67
N SER A 438 -19.26 18.25 25.58
CA SER A 438 -20.13 19.39 25.17
C SER A 438 -19.37 20.32 24.20
N SER A 439 -19.91 20.88 23.13
CA SER A 439 -21.27 21.03 22.59
C SER A 439 -21.16 21.76 21.23
N SER A 440 -22.16 21.54 20.35
CA SER A 440 -22.80 22.52 19.42
C SER A 440 -21.92 23.23 18.36
N THR A 441 -22.31 23.50 17.11
CA THR A 441 -23.60 23.49 16.40
C THR A 441 -23.35 23.77 14.91
N SER A 442 -24.28 23.29 14.07
CA SER A 442 -24.82 23.89 12.83
C SER A 442 -23.94 24.16 11.59
N SER A 443 -24.35 23.45 10.54
CA SER A 443 -24.85 23.95 9.24
C SER A 443 -23.93 24.07 8.01
N ASN A 444 -24.50 23.55 6.91
CA ASN A 444 -24.30 23.83 5.49
C ASN A 444 -22.98 23.48 4.81
N SER A 445 -23.05 22.54 3.87
CA SER A 445 -22.86 22.89 2.45
C SER A 445 -23.42 21.81 1.52
N SER A 446 -24.26 22.28 0.62
CA SER A 446 -24.65 21.63 -0.63
C SER A 446 -23.52 21.72 -1.66
N SER A 447 -23.32 20.70 -2.48
CA SER A 447 -22.88 20.89 -3.87
C SER A 447 -23.43 19.78 -4.76
N LYS A 448 -24.37 20.20 -5.60
CA LYS A 448 -24.79 19.52 -6.82
C LYS A 448 -23.70 19.71 -7.86
N ALA A 449 -23.42 18.70 -8.67
CA ALA A 449 -22.74 18.86 -9.94
C ALA A 449 -23.75 18.62 -11.06
N SER A 450 -23.95 19.65 -11.87
CA SER A 450 -24.61 19.61 -13.17
C SER A 450 -23.76 20.43 -14.11
N SER A 451 -23.38 19.86 -15.26
CA SER A 451 -23.09 20.64 -16.46
C SER A 451 -23.40 19.80 -17.69
N SER A 452 -23.82 20.52 -18.71
CA SER A 452 -24.71 20.15 -19.80
C SER A 452 -24.01 20.05 -21.16
N SER A 453 -24.60 19.23 -22.03
CA SER A 453 -24.86 19.39 -23.47
C SER A 453 -23.89 20.13 -24.42
N SER A 454 -23.55 19.46 -25.51
CA SER A 454 -23.62 19.86 -26.94
C SER A 454 -22.81 18.82 -27.74
N GLY A 455 -23.08 18.37 -28.97
CA GLY A 455 -24.02 18.74 -30.03
C GLY A 455 -23.32 18.52 -31.38
N GLY A 456 -23.86 17.65 -32.25
CA GLY A 456 -23.83 17.82 -33.71
C GLY A 456 -22.75 17.13 -34.58
N SER A 457 -23.18 16.82 -35.81
CA SER A 457 -22.48 16.40 -37.05
C SER A 457 -21.99 14.93 -37.12
N GLY A 458 -22.30 14.11 -38.12
CA GLY A 458 -22.84 14.35 -39.45
C GLY A 458 -21.72 14.30 -40.50
N PHE A 459 -21.40 13.10 -41.02
CA PHE A 459 -20.63 12.95 -42.25
C PHE A 459 -21.18 11.79 -43.09
N SER A 460 -21.67 12.18 -44.26
CA SER A 460 -21.98 11.39 -45.44
C SER A 460 -20.69 11.13 -46.22
N SER A 461 -20.55 9.92 -46.74
CA SER A 461 -19.61 9.63 -47.82
C SER A 461 -20.29 8.75 -48.86
N SER A 462 -20.71 9.41 -49.93
CA SER A 462 -21.03 8.83 -51.22
C SER A 462 -19.74 8.39 -51.90
N SER A 463 -19.73 7.18 -52.46
CA SER A 463 -18.89 6.91 -53.63
C SER A 463 -19.60 5.95 -54.57
N SER A 464 -19.82 6.47 -55.76
CA SER A 464 -20.36 5.85 -56.95
C SER A 464 -19.33 4.91 -57.56
N THR A 465 -19.76 3.69 -57.92
CA THR A 465 -19.21 3.00 -59.09
C THR A 465 -20.27 2.05 -59.64
N GLY A 466 -20.74 2.36 -60.84
CA GLY A 466 -21.67 1.53 -61.59
C GLY A 466 -21.04 0.24 -62.10
N GLY A 467 -21.87 -0.78 -62.28
CA GLY A 467 -21.45 -2.02 -62.90
C GLY A 467 -22.59 -3.03 -63.03
N GLY A 468 -23.19 -3.07 -64.22
CA GLY A 468 -23.73 -4.30 -64.84
C GLY A 468 -24.85 -5.02 -64.10
N GLY A 469 -26.09 -4.60 -64.35
CA GLY A 469 -27.27 -5.38 -63.98
C GLY A 469 -27.32 -6.72 -64.72
N PHE A 470 -27.19 -7.81 -63.98
CA PHE A 470 -27.82 -9.07 -64.35
C PHE A 470 -29.22 -9.07 -63.77
N LYS A 471 -30.22 -8.97 -64.65
CA LYS A 471 -31.62 -9.19 -64.30
C LYS A 471 -31.80 -10.66 -63.93
N THR A 472 -31.99 -10.94 -62.65
CA THR A 472 -32.77 -12.10 -62.22
C THR A 472 -34.06 -11.56 -61.63
N THR A 473 -35.11 -11.61 -62.44
CA THR A 473 -36.49 -11.34 -62.05
C THR A 473 -36.99 -12.43 -61.10
N ASP A 474 -38.00 -12.05 -60.31
CA ASP A 474 -38.83 -12.86 -59.42
C ASP A 474 -38.19 -13.32 -58.10
N SER A 475 -38.04 -12.35 -57.19
CA SER A 475 -38.28 -12.58 -55.77
C SER A 475 -39.76 -12.89 -55.53
N PHE A 476 -40.05 -13.63 -54.46
CA PHE A 476 -41.41 -13.93 -54.00
C PHE A 476 -42.36 -12.74 -53.87
#